data_AF-A0A814G4B5-F1
#
_entry.id   AF-A0A814G4B5-F1
#
_cell.length_a   1.000
_cell.length_b   1.000
_cell.length_c   1.000
_cell.angle_alpha   90.00
_cell.angle_beta   90.00
_cell.angle_gamma   90.00
#
_symmetry.space_group_name_H-M   'P 1'
#
loop_
_entity.id
_entity.type
_entity.pdbx_description
1 polymer ?
#
loop_
_entity_poly.entity_id
_entity_poly.type
_entity_poly.pdbx_seq_one_letter_code
_entity_poly.pdbx_strand_id
1 'polypeptide(L)'
;MKGDGNLTQGEDIADNGGLREAFFAYQKWAANNKNVDNRLPGLQKYSSEQLFFINYAKSWCIKMTNAHALNRLRTDVHSLGPTSNRAWRMTDPLKPYSSELSIMLIEASVLRAYTDIFPVLM
;
A
#
# COMPACT_ATOMS: atom_id res chain seq x y z
N MET A 1 -2.00 -20.44 0.13
CA MET A 1 -0.53 -20.57 0.22
C MET A 1 -0.08 -19.79 1.44
N LYS A 2 0.70 -20.40 2.35
CA LYS A 2 1.19 -19.74 3.58
C LYS A 2 2.70 -19.53 3.43
N GLY A 3 3.17 -18.30 3.60
CA GLY A 3 4.59 -17.95 3.55
C GLY A 3 5.31 -18.27 4.86
N ASP A 4 6.64 -18.23 4.83
CA ASP A 4 7.50 -18.44 6.01
C ASP A 4 7.75 -17.12 6.73
N GLY A 5 7.21 -16.98 7.94
CA GLY A 5 7.36 -15.77 8.75
C GLY A 5 8.79 -15.53 9.24
N ASN A 6 9.61 -16.58 9.40
CA ASN A 6 11.01 -16.41 9.80
C ASN A 6 11.87 -15.86 8.66
N LEU A 7 11.52 -16.21 7.43
CA LEU A 7 12.15 -15.68 6.22
C LEU A 7 11.79 -14.22 5.99
N THR A 8 10.54 -13.83 6.26
CA THR A 8 10.02 -12.48 5.93
C THR A 8 10.11 -11.46 7.05
N GLN A 9 10.37 -11.88 8.30
CA GLN A 9 10.31 -10.99 9.46
C GLN A 9 11.21 -9.75 9.34
N GLY A 10 12.38 -9.85 8.72
CA GLY A 10 13.31 -8.72 8.59
C GLY A 10 12.70 -7.59 7.77
N GLU A 11 12.23 -7.92 6.58
CA GLU A 11 11.54 -6.98 5.69
C GLU A 11 10.18 -6.55 6.26
N ASP A 12 9.44 -7.45 6.91
CA ASP A 12 8.17 -7.11 7.56
C ASP A 12 8.37 -6.06 8.67
N ILE A 13 9.45 -6.15 9.45
CA ILE A 13 9.80 -5.15 10.49
C ILE A 13 10.21 -3.83 9.83
N ALA A 14 11.04 -3.87 8.80
CA ALA A 14 11.49 -2.69 8.08
C ALA A 14 10.33 -1.94 7.41
N ASP A 15 9.45 -2.66 6.71
CA ASP A 15 8.27 -2.11 6.03
C ASP A 15 7.30 -1.47 7.03
N ASN A 16 7.05 -2.11 8.19
CA ASN A 16 6.23 -1.56 9.27
C ASN A 16 6.83 -0.29 9.88
N GLY A 17 8.13 -0.33 10.19
CA GLY A 17 8.85 0.81 10.76
C GLY A 17 8.87 2.01 9.79
N GLY A 18 9.19 1.75 8.52
CA GLY A 18 9.22 2.76 7.47
C GLY A 18 7.86 3.41 7.25
N LEU A 19 6.78 2.62 7.19
CA LEU A 19 5.42 3.15 7.04
C LEU A 19 5.03 4.06 8.21
N ARG A 20 5.36 3.66 9.44
CA ARG A 20 5.08 4.45 10.65
C ARG A 20 5.81 5.79 10.64
N GLU A 21 7.11 5.78 10.36
CA GLU A 21 7.92 7.00 10.32
C GLU A 21 7.50 7.93 9.16
N ALA A 22 7.18 7.36 7.99
CA ALA A 22 6.67 8.13 6.85
C ALA A 22 5.33 8.80 7.17
N PHE A 23 4.41 8.08 7.82
CA PHE A 23 3.11 8.65 8.21
C PHE A 23 3.27 9.75 9.28
N PHE A 24 4.16 9.55 10.25
CA PHE A 24 4.48 10.57 11.25
C PHE A 24 5.07 11.84 10.62
N ALA A 25 5.98 11.70 9.65
CA ALA A 25 6.51 12.82 8.89
C ALA A 25 5.41 13.53 8.09
N TYR A 26 4.51 12.78 7.45
CA TYR A 26 3.36 13.34 6.75
C TYR A 26 2.45 14.15 7.68
N GLN A 27 2.14 13.65 8.89
CA GLN A 27 1.32 14.38 9.86
C GLN A 27 1.96 15.71 10.30
N LYS A 28 3.28 15.71 10.54
CA LYS A 28 4.03 16.95 10.84
C LYS A 28 3.97 17.94 9.69
N TRP A 29 4.14 17.46 8.47
CA TRP A 29 4.03 18.28 7.28
C TRP A 29 2.60 18.85 7.15
N ALA A 30 1.57 18.02 7.27
CA ALA A 30 0.16 18.43 7.15
C ALA A 30 -0.24 19.46 8.20
N ALA A 31 0.25 19.33 9.44
CA ALA A 31 0.01 20.29 10.51
C ALA A 31 0.54 21.71 10.17
N ASN A 32 1.63 21.79 9.41
CA ASN A 32 2.23 23.04 8.95
C ASN A 32 1.64 23.55 7.62
N ASN A 33 0.84 22.73 6.92
CA ASN A 33 0.36 22.98 5.55
C ASN A 33 -1.17 22.86 5.45
N LYS A 34 -1.91 23.34 6.44
CA LYS A 34 -3.38 23.18 6.55
C LYS A 34 -4.19 23.73 5.37
N ASN A 35 -3.62 24.67 4.61
CA ASN A 35 -4.30 25.33 3.49
C ASN A 35 -4.03 24.65 2.13
N VAL A 36 -3.23 23.58 2.11
CA VAL A 36 -2.93 22.87 0.87
C VAL A 36 -4.00 21.80 0.63
N ASP A 37 -4.85 22.02 -0.37
CA ASP A 37 -5.78 20.99 -0.84
C ASP A 37 -5.05 20.03 -1.78
N ASN A 38 -4.62 18.88 -1.22
CA ASN A 38 -3.94 17.81 -1.95
C ASN A 38 -4.90 16.76 -2.51
N ARG A 39 -6.21 17.02 -2.53
CA ARG A 39 -7.17 16.02 -3.01
C ARG A 39 -7.03 15.82 -4.51
N LEU A 40 -6.88 14.56 -4.90
CA LEU A 40 -6.74 14.18 -6.30
C LEU A 40 -8.09 14.24 -7.04
N PRO A 41 -8.13 14.76 -8.28
CA PRO A 41 -9.32 14.66 -9.12
C PRO A 41 -9.79 13.21 -9.26
N GLY A 42 -11.08 12.95 -9.03
CA GLY A 42 -11.67 11.61 -9.08
C GLY A 42 -11.56 10.81 -7.78
N LEU A 43 -10.85 11.31 -6.76
CA LEU A 43 -10.68 10.69 -5.45
C LEU A 43 -11.03 11.62 -4.28
N GLN A 44 -11.82 12.67 -4.53
CA GLN A 44 -12.15 13.69 -3.53
C GLN A 44 -12.97 13.16 -2.35
N LYS A 45 -13.54 11.95 -2.48
CA LYS A 45 -14.22 11.22 -1.39
C LYS A 45 -13.27 10.76 -0.28
N TYR A 46 -11.96 10.73 -0.53
CA TYR A 46 -10.95 10.31 0.42
C TYR A 46 -10.27 11.50 1.10
N SER A 47 -9.99 11.36 2.40
CA SER A 47 -9.14 12.30 3.13
C SER A 47 -7.69 12.19 2.67
N SER A 48 -6.89 13.22 2.95
CA SER A 48 -5.46 13.20 2.62
C SER A 48 -4.70 12.08 3.37
N GLU A 49 -5.10 11.73 4.61
CA GLU A 49 -4.57 10.55 5.31
C GLU A 49 -4.93 9.24 4.59
N GLN A 50 -6.19 9.10 4.14
CA GLN A 50 -6.62 7.93 3.39
C GLN A 50 -5.86 7.81 2.07
N LEU A 51 -5.63 8.92 1.37
CA LEU A 51 -4.83 8.98 0.14
C LEU A 51 -3.37 8.59 0.38
N PHE A 52 -2.78 8.92 1.53
CA PHE A 52 -1.43 8.45 1.90
C PHE A 52 -1.36 6.92 1.91
N PHE A 53 -2.32 6.26 2.56
CA PHE A 53 -2.33 4.79 2.64
C PHE A 53 -2.76 4.14 1.32
N ILE A 54 -3.66 4.75 0.54
CA ILE A 54 -3.95 4.32 -0.84
C ILE A 54 -2.69 4.36 -1.70
N ASN A 55 -1.90 5.43 -1.61
CA ASN A 55 -0.66 5.56 -2.38
C ASN A 55 0.39 4.52 -1.95
N TYR A 56 0.52 4.28 -0.64
CA TYR A 56 1.37 3.20 -0.13
C TYR A 56 0.90 1.83 -0.64
N ALA A 57 -0.39 1.52 -0.56
CA ALA A 57 -0.94 0.28 -1.08
C ALA A 57 -0.73 0.11 -2.60
N LYS A 58 -0.88 1.19 -3.38
CA LYS A 58 -0.68 1.21 -4.83
C LYS A 58 0.73 0.80 -5.23
N SER A 59 1.77 1.18 -4.48
CA SER A 59 3.16 0.85 -4.81
C SER A 59 3.43 -0.66 -4.73
N TRP A 60 2.64 -1.39 -3.94
CA TRP A 60 2.73 -2.84 -3.78
C TRP A 60 1.82 -3.63 -4.75
N CYS A 61 1.08 -2.95 -5.63
CA CYS A 61 0.24 -3.62 -6.61
C CYS A 61 1.09 -4.38 -7.65
N ILE A 62 1.03 -5.71 -7.66
CA ILE A 62 1.77 -6.60 -8.55
C ILE A 62 0.85 -7.69 -9.14
N LYS A 63 1.11 -8.09 -10.38
CA LYS A 63 0.49 -9.25 -11.04
C LYS A 63 1.57 -10.27 -11.34
N MET A 64 1.33 -11.54 -11.02
CA MET A 64 2.29 -12.63 -11.22
C MET A 64 1.58 -13.91 -11.63
N THR A 65 2.27 -14.80 -12.35
CA THR A 65 1.76 -16.14 -12.65
C THR A 65 1.81 -17.01 -11.38
N ASN A 66 0.99 -18.07 -11.32
CA ASN A 66 0.98 -19.00 -10.19
C ASN A 66 2.37 -19.63 -9.95
N ALA A 67 3.10 -19.94 -11.03
CA ALA A 67 4.45 -20.50 -10.92
C ALA A 67 5.43 -19.50 -10.29
N HIS A 68 5.39 -18.22 -10.70
CA HIS A 68 6.23 -17.18 -10.11
C HIS A 68 5.84 -16.88 -8.66
N ALA A 69 4.54 -16.88 -8.33
CA ALA A 69 4.06 -16.73 -6.96
C ALA A 69 4.60 -17.83 -6.05
N LEU A 70 4.57 -19.09 -6.51
CA LEU A 70 5.08 -20.23 -5.76
C LEU A 70 6.60 -20.17 -5.58
N ASN A 71 7.34 -19.75 -6.61
CA ASN A 71 8.79 -19.60 -6.51
C ASN A 71 9.17 -18.53 -5.48
N ARG A 72 8.55 -17.34 -5.58
CA ARG A 72 8.81 -16.26 -4.64
C ARG A 72 8.44 -16.69 -3.22
N LEU A 73 7.36 -17.46 -3.01
CA LEU A 73 6.93 -17.90 -1.67
C LEU A 73 8.01 -18.68 -0.92
N ARG A 74 8.91 -19.32 -1.67
CA ARG A 74 9.98 -20.17 -1.15
C ARG A 74 11.32 -19.45 -1.02
N THR A 75 11.50 -18.34 -1.73
CA THR A 75 12.83 -17.75 -1.98
C THR A 75 12.92 -16.27 -1.66
N ASP A 76 11.80 -15.56 -1.67
CA ASP A 76 11.75 -14.12 -1.45
C ASP A 76 11.68 -13.82 0.05
N VAL A 77 12.56 -12.92 0.50
CA VAL A 77 12.57 -12.39 1.87
C VAL A 77 11.44 -11.38 2.09
N HIS A 78 10.78 -10.94 1.03
CA HIS A 78 9.65 -10.04 1.09
C HIS A 78 8.33 -10.82 1.17
N SER A 79 7.47 -10.47 2.12
CA SER A 79 6.14 -11.07 2.24
C SER A 79 5.34 -11.00 0.95
N LEU A 80 4.98 -12.16 0.42
CA LEU A 80 4.08 -12.26 -0.73
C LEU A 80 2.65 -12.35 -0.24
N GLY A 81 1.95 -11.25 -0.40
CA GLY A 81 0.50 -11.28 -0.48
C GLY A 81 0.06 -11.28 -1.94
N PRO A 82 -1.17 -11.75 -2.25
CA PRO A 82 -1.97 -10.94 -3.18
C PRO A 82 -1.87 -9.49 -2.70
N THR A 83 -1.86 -8.54 -3.61
CA THR A 83 -1.71 -7.08 -3.37
C THR A 83 -2.44 -6.56 -2.13
N SER A 84 -3.53 -7.22 -1.72
CA SER A 84 -4.22 -7.04 -0.44
C SER A 84 -3.39 -7.37 0.80
N ASN A 85 -2.78 -8.55 0.95
CA ASN A 85 -2.37 -9.04 2.27
C ASN A 85 -1.07 -8.41 2.80
N ARG A 86 -0.22 -7.88 1.91
CA ARG A 86 1.05 -7.26 2.29
C ARG A 86 0.83 -5.87 2.89
N ALA A 87 0.15 -4.99 2.15
CA ALA A 87 -0.27 -3.69 2.64
C ALA A 87 -1.11 -3.83 3.91
N TRP A 88 -2.06 -4.79 3.94
CA TRP A 88 -2.83 -5.12 5.14
C TRP A 88 -1.99 -5.44 6.35
N ARG A 89 -1.01 -6.35 6.23
CA ARG A 89 -0.14 -6.75 7.36
C ARG A 89 0.66 -5.60 7.92
N MET A 90 1.02 -4.63 7.07
CA MET A 90 1.80 -3.46 7.44
C MET A 90 0.95 -2.34 8.04
N THR A 91 -0.33 -2.27 7.67
CA THR A 91 -1.27 -1.27 8.17
C THR A 91 -2.10 -1.76 9.35
N ASP A 92 -2.11 -3.06 9.65
CA ASP A 92 -2.84 -3.65 10.79
C ASP A 92 -2.45 -3.04 12.17
N PRO A 93 -1.17 -2.68 12.42
CA PRO A 93 -0.79 -1.93 13.62
C PRO A 93 -1.41 -0.53 13.70
N LEU A 94 -1.88 0.03 12.57
CA LEU A 94 -2.51 1.36 12.47
C LEU A 94 -4.04 1.23 12.49
N LYS A 95 -4.56 0.61 13.56
CA LYS A 95 -5.96 0.18 13.74
C LYS A 95 -7.09 1.10 13.26
N PRO A 96 -7.05 2.45 13.33
CA PRO A 96 -8.14 3.26 12.78
C PRO A 96 -8.23 3.24 11.24
N TYR A 97 -7.18 2.78 10.53
CA TYR A 97 -7.15 2.76 9.07
C TYR A 97 -7.30 1.35 8.49
N SER A 98 -7.18 0.29 9.29
CA SER A 98 -7.14 -1.08 8.77
C SER A 98 -8.45 -1.49 8.09
N SER A 99 -9.63 -1.29 8.70
CA SER A 99 -10.92 -1.70 8.10
C SER A 99 -11.27 -0.97 6.79
N GLU A 100 -10.90 0.30 6.67
CA GLU A 100 -11.12 1.13 5.48
C GLU A 100 -10.16 0.74 4.33
N LEU A 101 -9.00 0.18 4.66
CA LEU A 101 -7.98 -0.16 3.67
C LEU A 101 -8.35 -1.35 2.79
N SER A 102 -9.21 -2.27 3.24
CA SER A 102 -9.72 -3.37 2.39
C SER A 102 -10.46 -2.85 1.16
N ILE A 103 -11.28 -1.82 1.34
CA ILE A 103 -12.06 -1.20 0.27
C ILE A 103 -11.12 -0.37 -0.62
N MET A 104 -10.15 0.34 -0.02
CA MET A 104 -9.15 1.14 -0.72
C MET A 104 -8.18 0.31 -1.58
N LEU A 105 -7.91 -0.95 -1.24
CA LEU A 105 -6.99 -1.83 -1.98
C LEU A 105 -7.56 -2.32 -3.32
N ILE A 106 -8.88 -2.53 -3.37
CA ILE A 106 -9.60 -2.80 -4.62
C ILE A 106 -9.47 -1.57 -5.53
N GLU A 107 -9.70 -0.38 -4.98
CA GLU A 107 -9.56 0.87 -5.73
C GLU A 107 -8.10 1.19 -6.12
N ALA A 108 -7.10 0.87 -5.30
CA ALA A 108 -5.68 1.05 -5.63
C ALA A 108 -5.23 0.17 -6.80
N SER A 109 -5.75 -1.06 -6.89
CA SER A 109 -5.49 -1.96 -8.01
C SER A 109 -6.14 -1.45 -9.31
N VAL A 110 -7.33 -0.86 -9.21
CA VAL A 110 -8.02 -0.18 -10.33
C VAL A 110 -7.28 1.11 -10.72
N LEU A 111 -6.82 1.90 -9.76
CA LEU A 111 -6.06 3.14 -9.99
C LEU A 111 -4.72 2.87 -10.69
N ARG A 112 -4.02 1.77 -10.35
CA ARG A 112 -2.81 1.37 -11.10
C ARG A 112 -3.15 1.07 -12.56
N ALA A 113 -4.20 0.30 -12.82
CA ALA A 113 -4.64 0.04 -14.19
C ALA A 113 -5.00 1.34 -14.94
N TYR A 114 -5.67 2.29 -14.28
CA TYR A 114 -5.96 3.60 -14.87
C TYR A 114 -4.70 4.42 -15.17
N THR A 115 -3.73 4.50 -14.24
CA THR A 115 -2.47 5.23 -14.45
C THR A 115 -1.54 4.56 -15.45
N ASP A 116 -1.65 3.24 -15.66
CA ASP A 116 -0.85 2.52 -16.66
C ASP A 116 -1.45 2.63 -18.07
N ILE A 117 -2.76 2.92 -18.20
CA ILE A 117 -3.46 3.12 -19.48
C ILE A 117 -3.38 4.59 -19.95
N PHE A 118 -3.43 5.57 -19.03
CA PHE A 118 -3.43 6.99 -19.39
C PHE A 118 -2.19 7.53 -20.15
N PRO A 119 -0.94 7.06 -19.93
CA PRO A 119 0.20 7.54 -20.69
C PRO A 119 0.24 7.00 -22.13
N VAL A 120 -0.75 6.22 -22.57
CA VAL A 120 -0.90 5.73 -23.96
C VAL A 120 -1.90 6.58 -24.77
N LEU A 121 -2.48 7.63 -24.17
CA LEU A 121 -3.51 8.49 -24.79
C LEU A 121 -3.16 10.00 -24.80
N MET A 122 -1.89 10.36 -24.64
CA MET A 122 -1.36 11.71 -24.93
C MET A 122 -0.24 11.65 -25.97
#